data_AF-A0A7X3M2I0-F1
#
_entry.id   AF-A0A7X3M2I0-F1
#
_cell.length_a   1.000
_cell.length_b   1.000
_cell.length_c   1.000
_cell.angle_alpha   90.00
_cell.angle_beta   90.00
_cell.angle_gamma   90.00
#
_symmetry.space_group_name_H-M   'P 1'
#
loop_
_entity.id
_entity.type
_entity.pdbx_description
1 polymer ?
#
loop_
_entity_poly.entity_id
_entity_poly.type
_entity_poly.pdbx_seq_one_letter_code
_entity_poly.pdbx_strand_id
1 'polypeptide(L)'
;MKKTFQIATLLTAMALSAPLLAKTFVYVSEADDGTIARYVLDEQSGALQLLGRTQAGGKVMPLALSADHQHLYAAIRSKPLQLLSWHIDRATGDLNQRTAVPATASYPYISTDKQGRFLLGASYDGDVVHVYRLAKDGKVIAPPVGSYKTGHAAHSVIVDDAGKTAYVGNLGTDRVLQLKLSEEGELSALGNGYVKTADENGPRHSVLSPDQRFLYNVGEMGGIITQFLREPSGELVKVSETPNAVATEYKLQHGRERPAGYSDTTPRIWSADIHLTPNGHFLYVTERTSSTVSGYRVDQHSGKLTLIGSWPVEKQPRSIAITPDGKWLIASGEKSAVTGSYAIDAQSGSLKLVSEAPAGKDANWVMVLSD
;
A
#
# COMPACT_ATOMS: atom_id res chain seq x y z
N MET A 1 -25.93 16.10 -78.33
CA MET A 1 -26.21 15.78 -76.91
C MET A 1 -24.89 15.69 -76.16
N LYS A 2 -24.58 16.69 -75.31
CA LYS A 2 -23.35 16.75 -74.51
C LYS A 2 -23.50 15.81 -73.30
N LYS A 3 -22.56 14.87 -73.11
CA LYS A 3 -22.45 14.07 -71.89
C LYS A 3 -21.25 14.56 -71.09
N THR A 4 -21.52 15.14 -69.93
CA THR A 4 -20.55 15.59 -68.93
C THR A 4 -20.13 14.38 -68.08
N PHE A 5 -18.83 14.07 -68.02
CA PHE A 5 -18.27 13.10 -67.07
C PHE A 5 -17.96 13.81 -65.76
N GLN A 6 -18.61 13.42 -64.67
CA GLN A 6 -18.18 13.77 -63.31
C GLN A 6 -17.22 12.71 -62.81
N ILE A 7 -15.98 13.10 -62.53
CA ILE A 7 -15.00 12.29 -61.81
C ILE A 7 -15.24 12.56 -60.32
N ALA A 8 -15.70 11.54 -59.59
CA ALA A 8 -15.81 11.60 -58.14
C ALA A 8 -14.46 11.18 -57.53
N THR A 9 -13.74 12.13 -56.96
CA THR A 9 -12.53 11.87 -56.18
C THR A 9 -12.94 11.43 -54.77
N LEU A 10 -12.79 10.14 -54.45
CA LEU A 10 -12.92 9.64 -53.09
C LEU A 10 -11.69 10.09 -52.28
N LEU A 11 -11.86 11.03 -51.34
CA LEU A 11 -10.89 11.28 -50.28
C LEU A 11 -11.12 10.26 -49.16
N THR A 12 -10.25 9.26 -49.06
CA THR A 12 -10.13 8.39 -47.89
C THR A 12 -9.45 9.15 -46.77
N ALA A 13 -10.22 9.58 -45.77
CA ALA A 13 -9.66 10.10 -44.53
C ALA A 13 -9.08 8.93 -43.72
N MET A 14 -7.74 8.82 -43.68
CA MET A 14 -7.06 7.98 -42.69
C MET A 14 -7.20 8.64 -41.32
N ALA A 15 -8.08 8.11 -40.48
CA ALA A 15 -8.07 8.42 -39.05
C ALA A 15 -6.81 7.81 -38.43
N LEU A 16 -5.80 8.65 -38.19
CA LEU A 16 -4.68 8.30 -37.33
C LEU A 16 -5.22 8.16 -35.90
N SER A 17 -5.53 6.94 -35.48
CA SER A 17 -5.70 6.64 -34.06
C SER A 17 -4.35 6.82 -33.39
N ALA A 18 -4.15 7.95 -32.70
CA ALA A 18 -3.03 8.07 -31.77
C ALA A 18 -3.12 6.89 -30.78
N PRO A 19 -2.04 6.14 -30.55
CA PRO A 19 -2.06 5.12 -29.51
C PRO A 19 -2.43 5.82 -28.20
N LEU A 20 -3.45 5.32 -27.50
CA LEU A 20 -3.65 5.72 -26.11
C LEU A 20 -2.36 5.33 -25.40
N LEU A 21 -1.56 6.32 -25.01
CA LEU A 21 -0.47 6.08 -24.08
C LEU A 21 -1.11 5.54 -22.80
N ALA A 22 -0.58 4.42 -22.31
CA ALA A 22 -0.92 3.90 -20.99
C ALA A 22 -0.81 5.05 -19.98
N LYS A 23 -1.83 5.19 -19.13
CA LYS A 23 -1.85 6.21 -18.09
C LYS A 23 -1.64 5.55 -16.74
N THR A 24 -0.66 6.06 -16.02
CA THR A 24 -0.51 5.76 -14.60
C THR A 24 -1.16 6.86 -13.76
N PHE A 25 -2.09 6.46 -12.89
CA PHE A 25 -2.72 7.31 -11.89
C PHE A 25 -2.18 6.99 -10.49
N VAL A 26 -2.06 8.02 -9.67
CA VAL A 26 -1.73 7.90 -8.25
C VAL A 26 -2.90 8.41 -7.43
N TYR A 27 -3.31 7.65 -6.43
CA TYR A 27 -4.30 8.06 -5.43
C TYR A 27 -3.62 8.25 -4.09
N VAL A 28 -3.90 9.37 -3.43
CA VAL A 28 -3.38 9.68 -2.09
C VAL A 28 -4.52 10.04 -1.15
N SER A 29 -4.64 9.33 -0.04
CA SER A 29 -5.57 9.71 1.04
C SER A 29 -5.04 10.92 1.80
N GLU A 30 -5.85 11.96 1.91
CA GLU A 30 -5.59 13.19 2.67
C GLU A 30 -6.54 13.21 3.88
N ALA A 31 -6.14 12.53 4.96
CA ALA A 31 -7.08 12.10 6.00
C ALA A 31 -7.73 13.25 6.77
N ASP A 32 -7.02 14.35 6.98
CA ASP A 32 -7.55 15.51 7.71
C ASP A 32 -8.47 16.37 6.83
N ASP A 33 -8.26 16.36 5.51
CA ASP A 33 -9.15 17.02 4.55
C ASP A 33 -10.34 16.13 4.14
N GLY A 34 -10.29 14.83 4.43
CA GLY A 34 -11.37 13.89 4.14
C GLY A 34 -11.50 13.58 2.64
N THR A 35 -10.39 13.72 1.91
CA THR A 35 -10.32 13.63 0.44
C THR A 35 -9.36 12.54 -0.01
N ILE A 36 -9.58 12.04 -1.23
CA ILE A 36 -8.60 11.23 -1.97
C ILE A 36 -8.15 12.08 -3.15
N ALA A 37 -6.89 12.53 -3.13
CA ALA A 37 -6.28 13.22 -4.25
C ALA A 37 -5.92 12.23 -5.37
N ARG A 38 -6.09 12.67 -6.61
CA ARG A 38 -5.70 11.93 -7.80
C ARG A 38 -4.67 12.71 -8.60
N TYR A 39 -3.61 12.03 -8.99
CA TYR A 39 -2.56 12.55 -9.86
C TYR A 39 -2.46 11.69 -11.11
N VAL A 40 -1.97 12.28 -12.20
CA VAL A 40 -1.40 11.54 -13.32
C VAL A 40 0.11 11.55 -13.19
N LEU A 41 0.73 10.41 -13.48
CA LEU A 41 2.18 10.24 -13.57
C LEU A 41 2.56 10.15 -15.05
N ASP A 42 3.48 11.01 -15.48
CA ASP A 42 4.15 10.86 -16.77
C ASP A 42 5.16 9.71 -16.67
N GLU A 43 4.92 8.61 -17.38
CA GLU A 43 5.70 7.37 -17.21
C GLU A 43 7.14 7.46 -17.72
N GLN A 44 7.46 8.48 -18.53
CA GLN A 44 8.80 8.68 -19.09
C GLN A 44 9.68 9.53 -18.17
N SER A 45 9.12 10.60 -17.62
CA SER A 45 9.84 11.58 -16.80
C SER A 45 9.62 11.41 -15.30
N GLY A 46 8.56 10.70 -14.91
CA GLY A 46 8.11 10.58 -13.52
C GLY A 46 7.42 11.84 -12.98
N ALA A 47 7.07 12.79 -13.86
CA ALA A 47 6.39 14.02 -13.46
C ALA A 47 4.99 13.70 -12.90
N LEU A 48 4.68 14.26 -11.73
CA LEU A 48 3.36 14.16 -11.09
C LEU A 48 2.56 15.43 -11.32
N GLN A 49 1.32 15.28 -11.78
CA GLN A 49 0.38 16.39 -11.88
C GLN A 49 -0.90 16.05 -11.15
N LEU A 50 -1.28 16.91 -10.19
CA LEU A 50 -2.58 16.82 -9.52
C LEU A 50 -3.71 17.06 -10.53
N LEU A 51 -4.62 16.10 -10.64
CA LEU A 51 -5.82 16.19 -11.47
C LEU A 51 -7.02 16.69 -10.69
N GLY A 52 -7.17 16.28 -9.43
CA GLY A 52 -8.31 16.65 -8.62
C GLY A 52 -8.41 15.88 -7.31
N ARG A 53 -9.50 16.10 -6.58
CA ARG A 53 -9.80 15.47 -5.30
C ARG A 53 -11.21 14.91 -5.30
N THR A 54 -11.36 13.70 -4.77
CA THR A 54 -12.66 13.08 -4.50
C THR A 54 -12.98 13.22 -3.02
N GLN A 55 -14.17 13.72 -2.67
CA GLN A 55 -14.61 13.75 -1.28
C GLN A 55 -14.93 12.32 -0.80
N ALA A 56 -14.26 11.87 0.26
CA ALA A 56 -14.48 10.55 0.85
C ALA A 56 -15.38 10.60 2.09
N GLY A 57 -15.21 11.61 2.94
CA GLY A 57 -15.96 11.75 4.18
C GLY A 57 -15.06 12.18 5.34
N GLY A 58 -15.18 11.51 6.49
CA GLY A 58 -14.28 11.74 7.64
C GLY A 58 -12.83 11.31 7.37
N LYS A 59 -12.09 10.90 8.41
CA LYS A 59 -10.67 10.50 8.29
C LYS A 59 -10.49 9.27 7.39
N VAL A 60 -10.41 9.49 6.09
CA VAL A 60 -10.11 8.48 5.06
C VAL A 60 -8.63 8.17 5.11
N MET A 61 -8.26 6.91 5.22
CA MET A 61 -6.85 6.55 5.34
C MET A 61 -6.50 5.35 4.45
N PRO A 62 -6.62 4.08 4.87
CA PRO A 62 -6.09 3.02 4.04
C PRO A 62 -6.91 2.86 2.78
N LEU A 63 -6.20 2.70 1.66
CA LEU A 63 -6.76 2.40 0.35
C LEU A 63 -6.42 0.97 -0.04
N ALA A 64 -7.25 0.36 -0.87
CA ALA A 64 -6.96 -0.90 -1.57
C ALA A 64 -7.59 -0.88 -2.96
N LEU A 65 -6.95 -1.52 -3.94
CA LEU A 65 -7.53 -1.76 -5.28
C LEU A 65 -8.20 -3.12 -5.32
N SER A 66 -9.25 -3.27 -6.12
CA SER A 66 -9.73 -4.60 -6.52
C SER A 66 -8.69 -5.33 -7.36
N ALA A 67 -8.75 -6.67 -7.37
CA ALA A 67 -7.81 -7.49 -8.13
C ALA A 67 -7.82 -7.21 -9.65
N ASP A 68 -8.95 -6.77 -10.20
CA ASP A 68 -9.13 -6.37 -11.61
C ASP A 68 -8.82 -4.89 -11.87
N HIS A 69 -8.38 -4.15 -10.84
CA HIS A 69 -8.04 -2.73 -10.89
C HIS A 69 -9.19 -1.82 -11.37
N GLN A 70 -10.44 -2.27 -11.24
CA GLN A 70 -11.65 -1.49 -11.60
C GLN A 70 -12.25 -0.72 -10.43
N HIS A 71 -11.88 -1.06 -9.18
CA HIS A 71 -12.46 -0.44 -7.99
C HIS A 71 -11.39 0.00 -7.01
N LEU A 72 -11.65 1.13 -6.35
CA LEU A 72 -10.88 1.60 -5.20
C LEU A 72 -11.72 1.45 -3.94
N TYR A 73 -11.15 0.85 -2.91
CA TYR A 73 -11.71 0.73 -1.57
C TYR A 73 -11.00 1.68 -0.61
N ALA A 74 -11.74 2.21 0.36
CA ALA A 74 -11.15 3.00 1.44
C ALA A 74 -11.85 2.76 2.78
N ALA A 75 -11.12 2.96 3.89
CA ALA A 75 -11.72 2.98 5.22
C ALA A 75 -11.77 4.40 5.80
N ILE A 76 -12.93 4.78 6.34
CA ILE A 76 -13.11 5.98 7.18
C ILE A 76 -12.90 5.56 8.64
N ARG A 77 -11.88 6.14 9.27
CA ARG A 77 -11.45 5.80 10.64
C ARG A 77 -12.04 6.68 11.74
N SER A 78 -12.68 7.80 11.39
CA SER A 78 -13.46 8.61 12.31
C SER A 78 -14.92 8.15 12.34
N LYS A 79 -15.61 8.28 13.47
CA LYS A 79 -17.03 7.92 13.56
C LYS A 79 -17.91 8.84 12.68
N PRO A 80 -18.96 8.32 11.99
CA PRO A 80 -19.29 6.90 11.86
C PRO A 80 -18.25 6.16 11.00
N LEU A 81 -17.83 4.97 11.45
CA LEU A 81 -16.84 4.16 10.75
C LEU A 81 -17.48 3.54 9.49
N GLN A 82 -16.78 3.63 8.36
CA GLN A 82 -17.31 3.19 7.07
C GLN A 82 -16.23 2.51 6.22
N LEU A 83 -16.67 1.53 5.42
CA LEU A 83 -15.92 1.04 4.26
C LEU A 83 -16.58 1.61 3.00
N LEU A 84 -15.76 2.17 2.13
CA LEU A 84 -16.18 2.82 0.90
C LEU A 84 -15.68 2.01 -0.30
N SER A 85 -16.46 2.02 -1.38
CA SER A 85 -15.97 1.59 -2.70
C SER A 85 -16.39 2.56 -3.80
N TRP A 86 -15.53 2.70 -4.80
CA TRP A 86 -15.79 3.45 -6.02
C TRP A 86 -15.43 2.61 -7.23
N HIS A 87 -16.13 2.81 -8.33
CA HIS A 87 -15.67 2.41 -9.66
C HIS A 87 -14.62 3.43 -10.15
N ILE A 88 -13.55 2.95 -10.76
CA ILE A 88 -12.49 3.79 -11.33
C ILE A 88 -12.76 3.98 -12.82
N ASP A 89 -12.91 5.23 -13.26
CA ASP A 89 -12.84 5.55 -14.68
C ASP A 89 -11.41 5.35 -15.18
N ARG A 90 -11.17 4.32 -15.98
CA ARG A 90 -9.82 3.97 -16.47
C ARG A 90 -9.21 5.03 -17.38
N ALA A 91 -10.01 5.86 -18.05
CA ALA A 91 -9.50 6.87 -18.98
C ALA A 91 -9.02 8.14 -18.26
N THR A 92 -9.65 8.49 -17.13
CA THR A 92 -9.42 9.75 -16.40
C THR A 92 -8.87 9.56 -14.99
N GLY A 93 -8.99 8.34 -14.45
CA GLY A 93 -8.78 7.95 -13.07
C GLY A 93 -9.86 8.46 -12.10
N ASP A 94 -10.96 9.06 -12.58
CA ASP A 94 -12.02 9.53 -11.69
C ASP A 94 -12.66 8.41 -10.87
N LEU A 95 -13.01 8.72 -9.62
CA LEU A 95 -13.69 7.80 -8.72
C LEU A 95 -15.20 8.07 -8.76
N ASN A 96 -15.94 7.15 -9.38
CA ASN A 96 -17.37 7.27 -9.65
C ASN A 96 -18.17 6.21 -8.86
N GLN A 97 -19.50 6.37 -8.84
CA GLN A 97 -20.44 5.38 -8.28
C GLN A 97 -20.12 4.95 -6.83
N ARG A 98 -19.88 5.93 -5.96
CA ARG A 98 -19.55 5.69 -4.55
C ARG A 98 -20.61 4.85 -3.84
N THR A 99 -20.17 3.80 -3.16
CA THR A 99 -20.98 3.09 -2.15
C THR A 99 -20.31 3.14 -0.78
N ALA A 100 -21.10 2.98 0.28
CA ALA A 100 -20.63 3.01 1.65
C ALA A 100 -21.40 1.99 2.48
N VAL A 101 -20.68 1.21 3.28
CA VAL A 101 -21.26 0.31 4.28
C VAL A 101 -20.67 0.60 5.65
N PRO A 102 -21.40 0.32 6.75
CA PRO A 102 -20.84 0.43 8.09
C PRO A 102 -19.63 -0.49 8.26
N ALA A 103 -18.56 0.05 8.86
CA ALA A 103 -17.43 -0.76 9.30
C ALA A 103 -17.63 -1.16 10.77
N THR A 104 -17.33 -2.42 11.11
CA THR A 104 -17.47 -2.92 12.49
C THR A 104 -16.35 -2.47 13.42
N ALA A 105 -15.22 -2.00 12.88
CA ALA A 105 -14.09 -1.47 13.65
C ALA A 105 -13.32 -0.40 12.84
N SER A 106 -12.40 0.31 13.50
CA SER A 106 -11.51 1.26 12.82
C SER A 106 -10.33 0.49 12.23
N TYR A 107 -10.17 0.54 10.91
CA TYR A 107 -9.12 -0.20 10.21
C TYR A 107 -7.98 0.73 9.80
N PRO A 108 -6.79 0.64 10.40
CA PRO A 108 -5.61 1.31 9.87
C PRO A 108 -5.04 0.68 8.60
N TYR A 109 -5.52 -0.49 8.19
CA TYR A 109 -5.07 -1.19 7.00
C TYR A 109 -6.21 -2.02 6.42
N ILE A 110 -6.38 -1.93 5.10
CA ILE A 110 -7.26 -2.82 4.33
C ILE A 110 -6.49 -3.38 3.14
N SER A 111 -6.86 -4.58 2.71
CA SER A 111 -6.36 -5.21 1.48
C SER A 111 -7.43 -6.10 0.87
N THR A 112 -7.33 -6.36 -0.44
CA THR A 112 -8.15 -7.38 -1.09
C THR A 112 -7.36 -8.67 -1.25
N ASP A 113 -8.05 -9.80 -1.34
CA ASP A 113 -7.43 -11.00 -1.90
C ASP A 113 -7.24 -10.85 -3.42
N LYS A 114 -6.29 -11.60 -3.98
CA LYS A 114 -5.96 -11.52 -5.42
C LYS A 114 -7.02 -12.15 -6.32
N GLN A 115 -8.01 -12.84 -5.75
CA GLN A 115 -9.13 -13.44 -6.45
C GLN A 115 -10.35 -12.52 -6.49
N GLY A 116 -10.29 -11.35 -5.83
CA GLY A 116 -11.38 -10.37 -5.82
C GLY A 116 -12.61 -10.83 -5.04
N ARG A 117 -12.46 -11.77 -4.10
CA ARG A 117 -13.55 -12.33 -3.30
C ARG A 117 -13.80 -11.51 -2.03
N PHE A 118 -12.75 -10.93 -1.46
CA PHE A 118 -12.77 -10.38 -0.11
C PHE A 118 -12.01 -9.06 0.02
N LEU A 119 -12.51 -8.21 0.92
CA LEU A 119 -11.78 -7.09 1.51
C LEU A 119 -11.51 -7.42 2.98
N LEU A 120 -10.24 -7.47 3.36
CA LEU A 120 -9.79 -7.71 4.72
C LEU A 120 -9.42 -6.40 5.39
N GLY A 121 -9.73 -6.27 6.68
CA GLY A 121 -9.39 -5.10 7.49
C GLY A 121 -8.78 -5.52 8.82
N ALA A 122 -7.54 -5.09 9.09
CA ALA A 122 -6.91 -5.23 10.40
C ALA A 122 -7.28 -4.02 11.26
N SER A 123 -7.69 -4.26 12.51
CA SER A 123 -8.06 -3.21 13.45
C SER A 123 -7.11 -3.16 14.64
N TYR A 124 -6.43 -2.03 14.78
CA TYR A 124 -5.46 -1.81 15.85
C TYR A 124 -6.16 -1.72 17.21
N ASP A 125 -7.14 -0.83 17.34
CA ASP A 125 -7.85 -0.63 18.61
C ASP A 125 -8.86 -1.74 18.92
N GLY A 126 -9.19 -2.56 17.91
CA GLY A 126 -10.19 -3.63 18.01
C GLY A 126 -9.62 -5.04 18.19
N ASP A 127 -8.30 -5.20 18.15
CA ASP A 127 -7.59 -6.49 18.30
C ASP A 127 -8.15 -7.60 17.40
N VAL A 128 -8.48 -7.24 16.15
CA VAL A 128 -9.24 -8.10 15.25
C VAL A 128 -8.88 -7.88 13.79
N VAL A 129 -8.90 -8.96 13.00
CA VAL A 129 -9.03 -8.90 11.55
C VAL A 129 -10.46 -9.28 11.17
N HIS A 130 -11.06 -8.50 10.27
CA HIS A 130 -12.36 -8.79 9.67
C HIS A 130 -12.22 -9.08 8.17
N VAL A 131 -13.09 -9.95 7.66
CA VAL A 131 -13.19 -10.29 6.24
C VAL A 131 -14.59 -9.93 5.75
N TYR A 132 -14.68 -9.05 4.75
CA TYR A 132 -15.92 -8.67 4.09
C TYR A 132 -15.96 -9.29 2.71
N ARG A 133 -17.12 -9.80 2.30
CA ARG A 133 -17.31 -10.30 0.93
C ARG A 133 -17.40 -9.13 -0.04
N LEU A 134 -16.77 -9.28 -1.21
CA LEU A 134 -16.95 -8.38 -2.33
C LEU A 134 -18.01 -8.96 -3.28
N ALA A 135 -18.96 -8.11 -3.66
CA ALA A 135 -19.90 -8.41 -4.74
C ALA A 135 -19.18 -8.34 -6.10
N LYS A 136 -19.76 -9.00 -7.12
CA LYS A 136 -19.21 -8.99 -8.49
C LYS A 136 -19.11 -7.58 -9.10
N ASP A 137 -19.90 -6.63 -8.60
CA ASP A 137 -19.89 -5.22 -9.01
C ASP A 137 -18.99 -4.36 -8.13
N GLY A 138 -18.07 -4.96 -7.37
CA GLY A 138 -17.08 -4.25 -6.55
C GLY A 138 -17.62 -3.60 -5.28
N LYS A 139 -18.86 -3.92 -4.88
CA LYS A 139 -19.43 -3.44 -3.61
C LYS A 139 -18.97 -4.29 -2.43
N VAL A 140 -18.65 -3.64 -1.32
CA VAL A 140 -18.41 -4.32 -0.04
C VAL A 140 -19.75 -4.77 0.54
N ILE A 141 -19.85 -6.04 0.93
CA ILE A 141 -21.04 -6.61 1.58
C ILE A 141 -20.79 -6.64 3.10
N ALA A 142 -21.65 -5.95 3.85
CA ALA A 142 -21.67 -5.96 5.32
C ALA A 142 -22.86 -6.79 5.85
N PRO A 143 -22.77 -7.42 7.04
CA PRO A 143 -21.62 -7.45 7.97
C PRO A 143 -20.44 -8.30 7.45
N PRO A 144 -19.26 -8.27 8.10
CA PRO A 144 -18.16 -9.16 7.74
C PRO A 144 -18.56 -10.64 7.86
N VAL A 145 -18.06 -11.46 6.93
CA VAL A 145 -18.28 -12.91 6.88
C VAL A 145 -17.24 -13.69 7.69
N GLY A 146 -16.11 -13.06 8.02
CA GLY A 146 -15.06 -13.64 8.84
C GLY A 146 -14.52 -12.66 9.89
N SER A 147 -14.08 -13.20 11.01
CA SER A 147 -13.45 -12.44 12.09
C SER A 147 -12.40 -13.31 12.79
N TYR A 148 -11.25 -12.73 13.14
CA TYR A 148 -10.21 -13.40 13.90
C TYR A 148 -9.64 -12.46 14.97
N LYS A 149 -9.68 -12.89 16.24
CA LYS A 149 -9.06 -12.14 17.35
C LYS A 149 -7.54 -12.28 17.28
N THR A 150 -6.85 -11.16 17.16
CA THR A 150 -5.40 -11.13 16.90
C THR A 150 -4.57 -11.03 18.18
N GLY A 151 -5.19 -10.54 19.26
CA GLY A 151 -4.46 -9.94 20.37
C GLY A 151 -4.12 -8.48 20.08
N HIS A 152 -3.48 -7.82 21.05
CA HIS A 152 -3.26 -6.37 21.07
C HIS A 152 -2.71 -5.83 19.75
N ALA A 153 -3.39 -4.83 19.17
CA ALA A 153 -2.88 -3.95 18.12
C ALA A 153 -2.53 -4.60 16.76
N ALA A 154 -3.53 -5.19 16.07
CA ALA A 154 -3.37 -5.60 14.67
C ALA A 154 -3.21 -4.38 13.74
N HIS A 155 -2.10 -4.33 13.00
CA HIS A 155 -1.76 -3.15 12.22
C HIS A 155 -1.87 -3.35 10.70
N SER A 156 -1.66 -4.56 10.18
CA SER A 156 -1.83 -4.85 8.75
C SER A 156 -2.36 -6.25 8.50
N VAL A 157 -2.91 -6.48 7.31
CA VAL A 157 -3.27 -7.81 6.81
C VAL A 157 -3.01 -7.87 5.31
N ILE A 158 -2.22 -8.84 4.85
CA ILE A 158 -2.00 -9.11 3.42
C ILE A 158 -2.38 -10.56 3.11
N VAL A 159 -2.73 -10.86 1.86
CA VAL A 159 -3.10 -12.21 1.41
C VAL A 159 -2.11 -12.65 0.32
N ASP A 160 -1.75 -13.94 0.34
CA ASP A 160 -0.94 -14.54 -0.72
C ASP A 160 -1.66 -14.55 -2.08
N ASP A 161 -0.89 -14.73 -3.16
CA ASP A 161 -1.45 -14.73 -4.52
C ASP A 161 -2.44 -15.87 -4.77
N ALA A 162 -2.38 -16.93 -3.95
CA ALA A 162 -3.31 -18.04 -4.03
C ALA A 162 -4.66 -17.76 -3.33
N GLY A 163 -4.76 -16.71 -2.51
CA GLY A 163 -5.97 -16.40 -1.75
C GLY A 163 -6.24 -17.30 -0.56
N LYS A 164 -5.22 -18.01 -0.07
CA LYS A 164 -5.39 -19.10 0.91
C LYS A 164 -4.78 -18.76 2.25
N THR A 165 -3.78 -17.87 2.28
CA THR A 165 -3.10 -17.50 3.52
C THR A 165 -3.11 -15.99 3.70
N ALA A 166 -3.58 -15.54 4.85
CA ALA A 166 -3.49 -14.16 5.31
C ALA A 166 -2.38 -14.01 6.36
N TYR A 167 -1.56 -12.97 6.23
CA TYR A 167 -0.51 -12.62 7.17
C TYR A 167 -0.83 -11.28 7.85
N VAL A 168 -0.75 -11.25 9.17
CA VAL A 168 -1.17 -10.09 9.97
C VAL A 168 0.01 -9.56 10.77
N GLY A 169 0.47 -8.34 10.49
CA GLY A 169 1.41 -7.64 11.36
C GLY A 169 0.70 -7.23 12.64
N ASN A 170 1.07 -7.84 13.78
CA ASN A 170 0.42 -7.61 15.07
C ASN A 170 1.38 -6.92 16.05
N LEU A 171 1.29 -5.58 16.06
CA LEU A 171 2.25 -4.69 16.70
C LEU A 171 2.39 -4.99 18.20
N GLY A 172 1.26 -5.12 18.90
CA GLY A 172 1.24 -5.23 20.36
C GLY A 172 1.72 -6.56 20.93
N THR A 173 2.12 -7.51 20.08
CA THR A 173 2.48 -8.87 20.50
C THR A 173 3.81 -9.38 19.94
N ASP A 174 4.51 -8.56 19.14
CA ASP A 174 5.73 -8.95 18.41
C ASP A 174 5.56 -10.22 17.56
N ARG A 175 4.42 -10.29 16.86
CA ARG A 175 4.05 -11.43 16.02
C ARG A 175 3.60 -11.01 14.64
N VAL A 176 3.96 -11.84 13.66
CA VAL A 176 3.21 -11.94 12.40
C VAL A 176 2.29 -13.15 12.55
N LEU A 177 0.98 -12.94 12.53
CA LEU A 177 0.01 -14.04 12.50
C LEU A 177 -0.03 -14.64 11.10
N GLN A 178 -0.23 -15.95 11.02
CA GLN A 178 -0.38 -16.69 9.76
C GLN A 178 -1.70 -17.47 9.83
N LEU A 179 -2.62 -17.13 8.94
CA LEU A 179 -4.01 -17.56 9.01
C LEU A 179 -4.43 -18.19 7.68
N LYS A 180 -5.14 -19.32 7.72
CA LYS A 180 -5.85 -19.86 6.56
C LYS A 180 -7.07 -18.99 6.29
N LEU A 181 -7.32 -18.68 5.03
CA LEU A 181 -8.52 -18.03 4.51
C LEU A 181 -9.33 -19.06 3.71
N SER A 182 -10.56 -19.36 4.17
CA SER A 182 -11.45 -20.29 3.46
C SER A 182 -12.14 -19.63 2.26
N GLU A 183 -12.77 -20.43 1.40
CA GLU A 183 -13.62 -19.95 0.29
C GLU A 183 -14.83 -19.15 0.79
N GLU A 184 -15.27 -19.43 2.01
CA GLU A 184 -16.39 -18.75 2.68
C GLU A 184 -15.95 -17.44 3.36
N GLY A 185 -14.63 -17.22 3.49
CA GLY A 185 -14.05 -16.03 4.12
C GLY A 185 -13.74 -16.21 5.61
N GLU A 186 -13.77 -17.44 6.12
CA GLU A 186 -13.41 -17.75 7.50
C GLU A 186 -11.88 -17.72 7.68
N LEU A 187 -11.45 -17.20 8.83
CA LEU A 187 -10.04 -17.16 9.22
C LEU A 187 -9.78 -18.18 10.33
N SER A 188 -8.71 -18.97 10.17
CA SER A 188 -8.27 -19.93 11.19
C SER A 188 -6.74 -19.97 11.25
N ALA A 189 -6.17 -20.43 12.36
CA ALA A 189 -4.72 -20.51 12.51
C ALA A 189 -4.08 -21.45 11.46
N LEU A 190 -2.99 -21.00 10.83
CA LEU A 190 -2.10 -21.85 10.03
C LEU A 190 -0.93 -22.30 10.91
N GLY A 191 -0.71 -23.61 11.02
CA GLY A 191 0.30 -24.17 11.93
C GLY A 191 0.03 -23.72 13.37
N ASN A 192 1.04 -23.12 14.01
CA ASN A 192 0.93 -22.54 15.36
C ASN A 192 0.18 -21.17 15.39
N GLY A 193 -0.28 -20.68 14.25
CA GLY A 193 -1.04 -19.43 14.10
C GLY A 193 -0.22 -18.16 14.05
N TYR A 194 1.07 -18.20 14.38
CA TYR A 194 1.97 -17.05 14.31
C TYR A 194 3.44 -17.44 14.26
N VAL A 195 4.26 -16.47 13.87
CA VAL A 195 5.71 -16.44 14.06
C VAL A 195 6.12 -15.19 14.82
N LYS A 196 7.22 -15.26 15.58
CA LYS A 196 7.77 -14.12 16.30
C LYS A 196 8.65 -13.27 15.39
N THR A 197 8.63 -11.96 15.59
CA THR A 197 9.64 -11.04 15.06
C THR A 197 10.74 -10.79 16.10
N ALA A 198 11.60 -9.81 15.84
CA ALA A 198 12.48 -9.27 16.87
C ALA A 198 11.65 -8.77 18.07
N ASP A 199 12.23 -8.88 19.27
CA ASP A 199 11.61 -8.45 20.52
C ASP A 199 11.40 -6.93 20.52
N GLU A 200 10.24 -6.48 21.01
CA GLU A 200 9.80 -5.07 21.06
C GLU A 200 9.80 -4.37 19.68
N ASN A 201 9.83 -5.12 18.58
CA ASN A 201 9.93 -4.53 17.25
C ASN A 201 8.63 -3.88 16.79
N GLY A 202 7.49 -4.39 17.23
CA GLY A 202 6.16 -3.91 16.88
C GLY A 202 5.78 -4.14 15.41
N PRO A 203 5.56 -5.39 14.96
CA PRO A 203 5.25 -5.74 13.57
C PRO A 203 4.15 -4.89 12.96
N ARG A 204 4.48 -4.17 11.89
CA ARG A 204 3.59 -3.22 11.25
C ARG A 204 3.15 -3.73 9.90
N HIS A 205 3.81 -3.35 8.81
CA HIS A 205 3.44 -3.72 7.45
C HIS A 205 4.31 -4.89 6.94
N SER A 206 3.74 -5.66 6.03
CA SER A 206 4.42 -6.77 5.36
C SER A 206 4.34 -6.66 3.85
N VAL A 207 5.33 -7.23 3.17
CA VAL A 207 5.34 -7.43 1.72
C VAL A 207 5.82 -8.85 1.39
N LEU A 208 5.21 -9.48 0.39
CA LEU A 208 5.62 -10.77 -0.17
C LEU A 208 6.53 -10.54 -1.37
N SER A 209 7.54 -11.40 -1.56
CA SER A 209 8.33 -11.41 -2.79
C SER A 209 7.45 -11.82 -3.98
N PRO A 210 7.79 -11.43 -5.23
CA PRO A 210 6.92 -11.67 -6.39
C PRO A 210 6.76 -13.17 -6.68
N ASP A 211 7.74 -13.97 -6.28
CA ASP A 211 7.72 -15.43 -6.37
C ASP A 211 7.07 -16.12 -5.16
N GLN A 212 6.52 -15.36 -4.21
CA GLN A 212 5.83 -15.83 -3.01
C GLN A 212 6.70 -16.71 -2.08
N ARG A 213 8.04 -16.64 -2.20
CA ARG A 213 8.99 -17.41 -1.37
C ARG A 213 9.39 -16.70 -0.09
N PHE A 214 9.33 -15.37 -0.05
CA PHE A 214 9.74 -14.60 1.12
C PHE A 214 8.65 -13.64 1.56
N LEU A 215 8.56 -13.43 2.87
CA LEU A 215 7.80 -12.36 3.47
C LEU A 215 8.73 -11.48 4.29
N TYR A 216 8.64 -10.17 4.10
CA TYR A 216 9.35 -9.18 4.90
C TYR A 216 8.33 -8.42 5.74
N ASN A 217 8.58 -8.28 7.04
CA ASN A 217 7.79 -7.44 7.93
C ASN A 217 8.66 -6.35 8.53
N VAL A 218 8.22 -5.10 8.47
CA VAL A 218 8.87 -3.99 9.19
C VAL A 218 8.18 -3.77 10.53
N GLY A 219 8.96 -3.66 11.61
CA GLY A 219 8.45 -3.25 12.91
C GLY A 219 8.40 -1.72 13.06
N GLU A 220 7.31 -1.18 13.62
CA GLU A 220 7.13 0.26 13.83
C GLU A 220 8.10 0.82 14.89
N MET A 221 8.36 0.06 15.95
CA MET A 221 9.05 0.53 17.15
C MET A 221 10.55 0.23 17.12
N GLY A 222 10.93 -1.00 16.73
CA GLY A 222 12.33 -1.35 16.54
C GLY A 222 12.88 -0.93 15.18
N GLY A 223 12.01 -0.73 14.18
CA GLY A 223 12.44 -0.44 12.80
C GLY A 223 13.23 -1.58 12.17
N ILE A 224 13.17 -2.78 12.75
CA ILE A 224 13.85 -3.98 12.26
C ILE A 224 12.96 -4.63 11.21
N ILE A 225 13.56 -4.99 10.08
CA ILE A 225 12.92 -5.81 9.06
C ILE A 225 13.18 -7.27 9.40
N THR A 226 12.14 -8.03 9.71
CA THR A 226 12.22 -9.48 9.88
C THR A 226 11.88 -10.17 8.57
N GLN A 227 12.81 -11.00 8.08
CA GLN A 227 12.64 -11.83 6.89
C GLN A 227 12.14 -13.21 7.30
N PHE A 228 11.16 -13.71 6.56
CA PHE A 228 10.66 -15.07 6.65
C PHE A 228 10.78 -15.79 5.30
N LEU A 229 11.19 -17.05 5.33
CA LEU A 229 10.95 -18.00 4.25
C LEU A 229 9.49 -18.45 4.36
N ARG A 230 8.79 -18.49 3.23
CA ARG A 230 7.43 -19.00 3.13
C ARG A 230 7.48 -20.41 2.55
N GLU A 231 7.13 -21.39 3.38
CA GLU A 231 7.02 -22.78 2.98
C GLU A 231 5.87 -22.98 1.97
N PRO A 232 5.86 -24.07 1.18
CA PRO A 232 4.76 -24.35 0.26
C PRO A 232 3.38 -24.44 0.93
N SER A 233 3.33 -24.76 2.23
CA SER A 233 2.10 -24.75 3.04
C SER A 233 1.57 -23.34 3.36
N GLY A 234 2.38 -22.31 3.13
CA GLY A 234 2.15 -20.93 3.56
C GLY A 234 2.70 -20.61 4.95
N GLU A 235 3.24 -21.59 5.68
CA GLU A 235 3.86 -21.33 6.98
C GLU A 235 5.16 -20.53 6.83
N LEU A 236 5.41 -19.65 7.79
CA LEU A 236 6.59 -18.81 7.81
C LEU A 236 7.69 -19.42 8.68
N VAL A 237 8.92 -19.32 8.23
CA VAL A 237 10.13 -19.66 9.00
C VAL A 237 11.01 -18.42 9.07
N LYS A 238 11.32 -17.94 10.28
CA LYS A 238 12.19 -16.75 10.45
C LYS A 238 13.59 -17.05 9.92
N VAL A 239 14.10 -16.22 9.03
CA VAL A 239 15.41 -16.40 8.38
C VAL A 239 16.43 -15.41 8.91
N SER A 240 16.10 -14.12 8.89
CA SER A 240 17.06 -13.07 9.27
C SER A 240 16.35 -11.81 9.75
N GLU A 241 17.12 -10.92 10.36
CA GLU A 241 16.68 -9.62 10.83
C GLU A 241 17.67 -8.56 10.33
N THR A 242 17.14 -7.45 9.83
CA THR A 242 17.93 -6.30 9.36
C THR A 242 17.58 -5.10 10.23
N PRO A 243 18.55 -4.50 10.94
CA PRO A 243 18.29 -3.38 11.84
C PRO A 243 17.85 -2.13 11.07
N ASN A 244 17.22 -1.19 11.79
CA ASN A 244 16.86 0.11 11.24
C ASN A 244 18.10 0.83 10.70
N ALA A 245 18.07 1.23 9.43
CA ALA A 245 19.23 1.78 8.74
C ALA A 245 19.66 3.17 9.22
N VAL A 246 18.73 3.94 9.81
CA VAL A 246 18.93 5.37 10.12
C VAL A 246 18.98 5.67 11.62
N ALA A 247 18.67 4.70 12.48
CA ALA A 247 18.56 4.92 13.92
C ALA A 247 19.85 5.48 14.54
N THR A 248 21.01 4.95 14.17
CA THR A 248 22.30 5.45 14.69
C THR A 248 22.61 6.86 14.17
N GLU A 249 22.43 7.09 12.86
CA GLU A 249 22.72 8.38 12.21
C GLU A 249 21.87 9.51 12.80
N TYR A 250 20.57 9.26 13.00
CA TYR A 250 19.61 10.23 13.52
C TYR A 250 19.43 10.17 15.04
N LYS A 251 20.24 9.35 15.74
CA LYS A 251 20.20 9.14 17.20
C LYS A 251 18.79 8.79 17.71
N LEU A 252 18.08 7.97 16.95
CA LEU A 252 16.73 7.54 17.28
C LEU A 252 16.77 6.56 18.45
N GLN A 253 15.96 6.84 19.48
CA GLN A 253 15.71 5.87 20.54
C GLN A 253 14.68 4.83 20.10
N HIS A 254 14.63 3.71 20.81
CA HIS A 254 13.60 2.69 20.60
C HIS A 254 12.19 3.30 20.64
N GLY A 255 11.35 2.87 19.70
CA GLY A 255 9.97 3.33 19.55
C GLY A 255 9.08 2.94 20.71
N ARG A 256 7.87 3.50 20.71
CA ARG A 256 6.80 3.17 21.67
C ARG A 256 5.47 3.26 20.96
N GLU A 257 4.49 2.53 21.47
CA GLU A 257 3.09 2.75 21.09
C GLU A 257 2.67 4.19 21.40
N ARG A 258 1.84 4.76 20.52
CA ARG A 258 1.42 6.16 20.57
C ARG A 258 -0.10 6.26 20.71
N PRO A 259 -0.66 6.03 21.92
CA PRO A 259 -2.09 6.14 22.16
C PRO A 259 -2.60 7.59 22.05
N ALA A 260 -3.93 7.78 22.11
CA ALA A 260 -4.52 9.12 22.13
C ALA A 260 -3.92 9.98 23.27
N GLY A 261 -3.50 11.20 22.93
CA GLY A 261 -2.84 12.11 23.86
C GLY A 261 -1.34 11.84 24.08
N TYR A 262 -0.74 10.89 23.34
CA TYR A 262 0.70 10.66 23.38
C TYR A 262 1.47 11.94 23.06
N SER A 263 2.38 12.32 23.95
CA SER A 263 3.30 13.44 23.80
C SER A 263 4.69 12.99 24.24
N ASP A 264 5.58 12.85 23.27
CA ASP A 264 6.99 12.57 23.50
C ASP A 264 7.81 13.36 22.49
N THR A 265 8.75 14.17 22.99
CA THR A 265 9.67 14.95 22.16
C THR A 265 10.95 14.20 21.83
N THR A 266 11.14 13.00 22.40
CA THR A 266 12.28 12.13 22.10
C THR A 266 12.22 11.73 20.62
N PRO A 267 13.33 11.86 19.86
CA PRO A 267 13.39 11.31 18.52
C PRO A 267 13.40 9.79 18.63
N ARG A 268 12.25 9.16 18.40
CA ARG A 268 12.09 7.70 18.46
C ARG A 268 11.94 7.11 17.09
N ILE A 269 12.39 5.87 16.92
CA ILE A 269 12.09 5.08 15.73
C ILE A 269 10.57 5.05 15.52
N TRP A 270 10.19 5.29 14.28
CA TRP A 270 8.79 5.29 13.85
C TRP A 270 8.67 4.82 12.40
N SER A 271 9.17 3.60 12.14
CA SER A 271 9.08 3.01 10.81
C SER A 271 7.62 2.80 10.40
N ALA A 272 7.32 2.88 9.11
CA ALA A 272 5.94 2.81 8.62
C ALA A 272 5.77 1.75 7.53
N ASP A 273 5.93 2.13 6.28
CA ASP A 273 5.61 1.29 5.14
C ASP A 273 6.80 0.47 4.66
N ILE A 274 6.51 -0.60 3.94
CA ILE A 274 7.49 -1.48 3.31
C ILE A 274 6.97 -1.92 1.93
N HIS A 275 7.77 -1.69 0.89
CA HIS A 275 7.40 -2.08 -0.48
C HIS A 275 8.59 -2.70 -1.20
N LEU A 276 8.29 -3.60 -2.12
CA LEU A 276 9.26 -4.31 -2.95
C LEU A 276 9.02 -3.94 -4.41
N THR A 277 10.08 -3.76 -5.19
CA THR A 277 9.94 -3.56 -6.63
C THR A 277 9.32 -4.80 -7.29
N PRO A 278 8.56 -4.66 -8.39
CA PRO A 278 7.88 -5.78 -9.05
C PRO A 278 8.82 -6.89 -9.52
N ASN A 279 10.06 -6.54 -9.85
CA ASN A 279 11.12 -7.49 -10.21
C ASN A 279 11.83 -8.14 -8.99
N GLY A 280 11.43 -7.78 -7.77
CA GLY A 280 11.96 -8.32 -6.53
C GLY A 280 13.36 -7.86 -6.15
N HIS A 281 14.02 -6.98 -6.92
CA HIS A 281 15.43 -6.62 -6.71
C HIS A 281 15.66 -5.61 -5.58
N PHE A 282 14.69 -4.75 -5.30
CA PHE A 282 14.83 -3.67 -4.32
C PHE A 282 13.66 -3.62 -3.34
N LEU A 283 13.97 -3.37 -2.08
CA LEU A 283 13.02 -3.19 -0.99
C LEU A 283 13.20 -1.82 -0.36
N TYR A 284 12.12 -1.12 -0.07
CA TYR A 284 12.14 0.23 0.51
C TYR A 284 11.30 0.28 1.79
N VAL A 285 11.81 0.99 2.80
CA VAL A 285 11.14 1.21 4.10
C VAL A 285 11.14 2.69 4.44
N THR A 286 10.00 3.22 4.87
CA THR A 286 9.88 4.61 5.34
C THR A 286 10.14 4.73 6.83
N GLU A 287 10.79 5.79 7.27
CA GLU A 287 10.97 6.15 8.68
C GLU A 287 10.43 7.57 8.96
N ARG A 288 9.39 7.65 9.80
CA ARG A 288 8.62 8.89 10.00
C ARG A 288 9.37 9.97 10.76
N THR A 289 10.21 9.61 11.72
CA THR A 289 10.87 10.59 12.59
C THR A 289 11.99 11.33 11.88
N SER A 290 12.83 10.61 11.14
CA SER A 290 13.92 11.14 10.31
C SER A 290 13.45 11.66 8.96
N SER A 291 12.22 11.34 8.54
CA SER A 291 11.68 11.68 7.21
C SER A 291 12.54 11.12 6.08
N THR A 292 12.80 9.82 6.14
CA THR A 292 13.65 9.12 5.18
C THR A 292 12.98 7.89 4.59
N VAL A 293 13.47 7.47 3.43
CA VAL A 293 13.26 6.13 2.88
C VAL A 293 14.62 5.43 2.80
N SER A 294 14.72 4.25 3.39
CA SER A 294 15.89 3.36 3.28
C SER A 294 15.64 2.30 2.22
N GLY A 295 16.62 2.09 1.33
CA GLY A 295 16.55 1.11 0.25
C GLY A 295 17.53 -0.04 0.46
N TYR A 296 17.10 -1.24 0.10
CA TYR A 296 17.87 -2.47 0.23
C TYR A 296 17.88 -3.24 -1.08
N ARG A 297 19.03 -3.82 -1.44
CA ARG A 297 19.12 -4.83 -2.48
C ARG A 297 18.70 -6.17 -1.90
N VAL A 298 17.87 -6.90 -2.64
CA VAL A 298 17.41 -8.23 -2.27
C VAL A 298 18.19 -9.27 -3.06
N ASP A 299 18.90 -10.14 -2.34
CA ASP A 299 19.48 -11.33 -2.95
C ASP A 299 18.36 -12.26 -3.44
N GLN A 300 18.27 -12.49 -4.75
CA GLN A 300 17.14 -13.22 -5.34
C GLN A 300 17.06 -14.68 -4.91
N HIS A 301 18.16 -15.29 -4.46
CA HIS A 301 18.15 -16.69 -4.06
C HIS A 301 17.71 -16.86 -2.61
N SER A 302 18.36 -16.14 -1.69
CA SER A 302 18.21 -16.24 -0.24
C SER A 302 17.23 -15.23 0.36
N GLY A 303 16.84 -14.20 -0.40
CA GLY A 303 16.03 -13.08 0.05
C GLY A 303 16.75 -12.12 1.01
N LYS A 304 18.05 -12.29 1.25
CA LYS A 304 18.81 -11.45 2.18
C LYS A 304 18.85 -9.98 1.72
N LEU A 305 18.69 -9.06 2.67
CA LEU A 305 18.74 -7.62 2.44
C LEU A 305 20.16 -7.07 2.62
N THR A 306 20.57 -6.20 1.69
CA THR A 306 21.80 -5.40 1.80
C THR A 306 21.45 -3.93 1.65
N LEU A 307 21.80 -3.10 2.63
CA LEU A 307 21.53 -1.66 2.56
C LEU A 307 22.21 -1.03 1.34
N ILE A 308 21.44 -0.27 0.56
CA ILE A 308 21.92 0.56 -0.55
C ILE A 308 22.20 1.97 -0.06
N GLY A 309 21.25 2.53 0.69
CA GLY A 309 21.31 3.90 1.20
C GLY A 309 19.99 4.33 1.83
N SER A 310 19.96 5.57 2.30
CA SER A 310 18.77 6.23 2.81
C SER A 310 18.68 7.64 2.23
N TRP A 311 17.48 8.06 1.84
CA TRP A 311 17.26 9.35 1.18
C TRP A 311 16.22 10.16 1.96
N PRO A 312 16.43 11.48 2.14
CA PRO A 312 15.40 12.35 2.67
C PRO A 312 14.22 12.41 1.71
N VAL A 313 13.02 12.37 2.27
CA VAL A 313 11.75 12.43 1.54
C VAL A 313 10.78 13.40 2.23
N GLU A 314 9.51 13.37 1.83
CA GLU A 314 8.42 14.14 2.42
C GLU A 314 8.41 14.02 3.94
N LYS A 315 8.07 15.10 4.63
CA LYS A 315 8.07 15.13 6.08
C LYS A 315 7.08 14.12 6.67
N GLN A 316 7.59 13.25 7.53
CA GLN A 316 6.83 12.17 8.20
C GLN A 316 6.21 11.18 7.19
N PRO A 317 7.03 10.48 6.37
CA PRO A 317 6.56 9.60 5.31
C PRO A 317 5.87 8.36 5.90
N ARG A 318 4.55 8.29 5.80
CA ARG A 318 3.78 7.13 6.32
C ARG A 318 3.57 6.05 5.27
N SER A 319 3.50 6.44 4.00
CA SER A 319 3.20 5.53 2.91
C SER A 319 4.00 5.89 1.66
N ILE A 320 4.41 4.83 0.97
CA ILE A 320 5.00 4.88 -0.35
C ILE A 320 4.26 3.91 -1.26
N ALA A 321 4.43 4.06 -2.58
CA ALA A 321 4.02 3.06 -3.56
C ALA A 321 5.03 3.04 -4.70
N ILE A 322 5.17 1.89 -5.36
CA ILE A 322 6.09 1.71 -6.49
C ILE A 322 5.26 1.43 -7.74
N THR A 323 5.61 2.05 -8.86
CA THR A 323 4.92 1.78 -10.12
C THR A 323 5.09 0.32 -10.57
N PRO A 324 4.12 -0.27 -11.30
CA PRO A 324 4.20 -1.65 -11.77
C PRO A 324 5.41 -1.96 -12.68
N ASP A 325 6.00 -0.95 -13.32
CA ASP A 325 7.23 -1.08 -14.10
C ASP A 325 8.51 -0.95 -13.24
N GLY A 326 8.37 -0.63 -11.95
CA GLY A 326 9.45 -0.50 -10.99
C GLY A 326 10.33 0.74 -11.16
N LYS A 327 9.94 1.71 -12.02
CA LYS A 327 10.77 2.90 -12.30
C LYS A 327 10.57 4.04 -11.32
N TRP A 328 9.40 4.15 -10.71
CA TRP A 328 9.03 5.29 -9.89
C TRP A 328 8.58 4.85 -8.51
N LEU A 329 9.11 5.52 -7.49
CA LEU A 329 8.61 5.47 -6.12
C LEU A 329 7.88 6.76 -5.81
N ILE A 330 6.64 6.65 -5.35
CA ILE A 330 5.81 7.77 -4.94
C ILE A 330 5.75 7.80 -3.42
N ALA A 331 5.98 8.95 -2.81
CA ALA A 331 6.04 9.10 -1.37
C ALA A 331 5.12 10.24 -0.88
N SER A 332 4.39 9.96 0.20
CA SER A 332 3.53 10.94 0.88
C SER A 332 3.89 11.04 2.35
N GLY A 333 3.88 12.25 2.89
CA GLY A 333 4.17 12.51 4.30
C GLY A 333 2.99 13.15 5.04
N GLU A 334 2.70 12.66 6.24
CA GLU A 334 1.58 13.12 7.09
C GLU A 334 1.70 14.63 7.41
N LYS A 335 2.91 15.19 7.36
CA LYS A 335 3.20 16.61 7.62
C LYS A 335 3.78 17.35 6.41
N SER A 336 3.65 16.77 5.22
CA SER A 336 4.12 17.38 3.98
C SER A 336 2.97 18.14 3.30
N ALA A 337 3.32 19.23 2.59
CA ALA A 337 2.40 19.94 1.70
C ALA A 337 2.44 19.38 0.27
N VAL A 338 3.28 18.38 0.01
CA VAL A 338 3.50 17.78 -1.31
C VAL A 338 3.58 16.25 -1.23
N THR A 339 3.26 15.61 -2.35
CA THR A 339 3.59 14.22 -2.68
C THR A 339 4.74 14.23 -3.69
N GLY A 340 5.79 13.46 -3.46
CA GLY A 340 6.94 13.39 -4.36
C GLY A 340 6.98 12.11 -5.19
N SER A 341 7.65 12.23 -6.33
CA SER A 341 7.98 11.14 -7.26
C SER A 341 9.49 11.04 -7.40
N TYR A 342 9.99 9.84 -7.21
CA TYR A 342 11.40 9.51 -7.17
C TYR A 342 11.71 8.48 -8.25
N ALA A 343 12.69 8.76 -9.10
CA ALA A 343 13.26 7.76 -9.99
C ALA A 343 13.99 6.70 -9.18
N ILE A 344 13.71 5.44 -9.47
CA ILE A 344 14.49 4.29 -8.99
C ILE A 344 15.56 3.99 -10.05
N ASP A 345 16.83 4.13 -9.67
CA ASP A 345 17.92 3.70 -10.55
C ASP A 345 17.89 2.18 -10.70
N ALA A 346 17.74 1.70 -11.95
CA ALA A 346 17.50 0.28 -12.24
C ALA A 346 18.63 -0.65 -11.80
N GLN A 347 19.86 -0.16 -11.68
CA GLN A 347 21.03 -0.96 -11.31
C GLN A 347 21.30 -0.91 -9.81
N SER A 348 21.36 0.29 -9.25
CA SER A 348 21.74 0.54 -7.86
C SER A 348 20.55 0.45 -6.90
N GLY A 349 19.33 0.73 -7.35
CA GLY A 349 18.15 0.92 -6.52
C GLY A 349 18.10 2.27 -5.80
N SER A 350 18.98 3.21 -6.18
CA SER A 350 19.04 4.53 -5.55
C SER A 350 17.85 5.40 -5.94
N LEU A 351 17.39 6.24 -5.01
CA LEU A 351 16.29 7.17 -5.25
C LEU A 351 16.80 8.56 -5.65
N LYS A 352 16.13 9.16 -6.63
CA LYS A 352 16.34 10.57 -7.02
C LYS A 352 14.99 11.26 -7.21
N LEU A 353 14.74 12.34 -6.47
CA LEU A 353 13.54 13.16 -6.67
C LEU A 353 13.50 13.71 -8.11
N VAL A 354 12.37 13.54 -8.78
CA VAL A 354 12.14 14.06 -10.15
C VAL A 354 10.97 15.02 -10.24
N SER A 355 9.99 14.92 -9.34
CA SER A 355 8.81 15.78 -9.35
C SER A 355 8.14 15.81 -7.98
N GLU A 356 7.43 16.89 -7.71
CA GLU A 356 6.53 17.04 -6.56
C GLU A 356 5.19 17.58 -7.05
N ALA A 357 4.10 17.25 -6.36
CA ALA A 357 2.77 17.79 -6.61
C ALA A 357 2.07 18.17 -5.29
N PRO A 358 1.20 19.19 -5.26
CA PRO A 358 0.53 19.63 -4.04
C PRO A 358 -0.33 18.54 -3.41
N ALA A 359 -0.16 18.33 -2.11
CA ALA A 359 -0.95 17.41 -1.28
C ALA A 359 -1.77 18.19 -0.24
N GLY A 360 -2.86 17.57 0.21
CA GLY A 360 -3.70 18.00 1.32
C GLY A 360 -3.12 17.57 2.67
N LYS A 361 -3.86 17.86 3.73
CA LYS A 361 -3.43 17.62 5.11
C LYS A 361 -3.51 16.14 5.47
N ASP A 362 -2.51 15.67 6.20
CA ASP A 362 -2.39 14.27 6.63
C ASP A 362 -2.44 13.29 5.44
N ALA A 363 -1.63 13.59 4.41
CA ALA A 363 -1.43 12.73 3.24
C ALA A 363 -0.68 11.45 3.65
N ASN A 364 -1.39 10.33 3.73
CA ASN A 364 -0.93 9.22 4.58
C ASN A 364 -1.17 7.81 4.01
N TRP A 365 -1.64 7.71 2.77
CA TRP A 365 -1.70 6.45 2.04
C TRP A 365 -1.54 6.69 0.55
N VAL A 366 -0.66 5.95 -0.12
CA VAL A 366 -0.42 6.06 -1.56
C VAL A 366 -0.84 4.76 -2.24
N MET A 367 -1.49 4.89 -3.40
CA MET A 367 -1.84 3.77 -4.27
C MET A 367 -1.55 4.13 -5.71
N VAL A 368 -0.93 3.22 -6.47
CA VAL A 368 -0.63 3.41 -7.89
C VAL A 368 -1.51 2.49 -8.71
N LEU A 369 -2.04 3.02 -9.80
CA LEU A 369 -2.84 2.33 -10.79
C LEU A 369 -2.24 2.57 -12.17
N SER A 370 -1.84 1.52 -12.86
CA SER A 370 -1.40 1.60 -14.26
C SER A 370 -2.32 0.75 -15.14
N ASP A 371 -2.32 1.05 -16.44
CA ASP A 371 -3.02 0.30 -17.49
C ASP A 371 -2.42 -1.08 -17.78
#